data_AF-A0A520BU07-F1
#
_entry.id   AF-A0A520BU07-F1
#
_cell.length_a   1.000
_cell.length_b   1.000
_cell.length_c   1.000
_cell.angle_alpha   90.00
_cell.angle_beta   90.00
_cell.angle_gamma   90.00
#
_symmetry.space_group_name_H-M   'P 1'
#
loop_
_entity.id
_entity.type
_entity.pdbx_description
1 polymer ?
#
loop_
_entity_poly.entity_id
_entity_poly.type
_entity_poly.pdbx_seq_one_letter_code
_entity_poly.pdbx_strand_id
1 'polypeptide(L)'
;MTRATPILTALTLALLLTACSKGGKPDDAKAASKPAAPLLLAPEDLRQVGQSGLIGAPVITGAIQPARRADLRAEVAAVVLQVVKDNGERVRAGDLIIRLDPTAIRDSLTSADEALRAAQQSFEQSERVLARQRTLNQQGMISMQGLEDAEVRRNAA
;
A
#
# COMPACT_ATOMS: atom_id res chain seq x y z
N MET A 1 -18.85 -48.49 -15.29
CA MET A 1 -17.62 -49.30 -15.16
C MET A 1 -16.71 -48.51 -14.24
N THR A 2 -16.32 -48.89 -13.02
CA THR A 2 -16.37 -50.13 -12.25
C THR A 2 -16.32 -49.72 -10.78
N ARG A 3 -17.31 -50.19 -10.00
CA ARG A 3 -17.38 -50.08 -8.53
C ARG A 3 -16.54 -51.22 -7.95
N ALA A 4 -15.40 -50.96 -7.32
CA ALA A 4 -14.61 -52.05 -6.69
C ALA A 4 -13.63 -51.65 -5.58
N THR A 5 -13.50 -50.36 -5.23
CA THR A 5 -12.45 -49.91 -4.29
C THR A 5 -12.78 -49.83 -2.79
N PRO A 6 -14.03 -49.93 -2.28
CA PRO A 6 -14.25 -49.87 -0.83
C PRO A 6 -14.18 -51.26 -0.13
N ILE A 7 -14.09 -52.36 -0.90
CA ILE A 7 -14.08 -53.73 -0.33
C ILE A 7 -12.67 -54.16 0.08
N LEU A 8 -11.62 -53.64 -0.58
CA LEU A 8 -10.23 -54.02 -0.29
C LEU A 8 -9.70 -53.40 1.02
N THR A 9 -10.21 -52.22 1.42
CA THR A 9 -9.79 -51.52 2.64
C THR A 9 -10.51 -52.02 3.90
N ALA A 10 -11.69 -52.63 3.75
CA ALA A 10 -12.39 -53.26 4.86
C ALA A 10 -11.77 -54.62 5.24
N LEU A 11 -11.19 -55.34 4.28
CA LEU A 11 -10.58 -56.65 4.51
C LEU A 11 -9.23 -56.56 5.24
N THR A 12 -8.45 -55.50 5.02
CA THR A 12 -7.17 -55.28 5.71
C THR A 12 -7.36 -54.86 7.17
N LEU A 13 -8.46 -54.17 7.51
CA LEU A 13 -8.76 -53.80 8.89
C LEU A 13 -9.27 -54.99 9.73
N ALA A 14 -9.90 -55.99 9.10
CA ALA A 14 -10.37 -57.21 9.77
C ALA A 14 -9.23 -58.18 10.13
N LEU A 15 -8.15 -58.24 9.36
CA LEU A 15 -7.00 -59.12 9.64
C LEU A 15 -6.14 -58.66 10.84
N LEU A 16 -6.20 -57.38 11.22
CA LEU A 16 -5.45 -56.84 12.36
C LEU A 16 -6.12 -57.13 13.72
N LEU A 17 -7.42 -57.48 13.74
CA LEU A 17 -8.15 -57.75 14.99
C LEU A 17 -8.05 -59.21 15.47
N THR A 18 -7.54 -60.15 14.66
CA THR A 18 -7.46 -61.58 15.03
C THR A 18 -6.08 -62.02 15.56
N ALA A 19 -5.11 -61.11 15.72
CA ALA A 19 -3.75 -61.44 16.17
C ALA A 19 -3.54 -61.45 17.70
N CYS A 20 -4.59 -61.21 18.51
CA CYS A 20 -4.51 -61.33 19.96
C CYS A 20 -5.52 -62.35 20.50
N SER A 21 -5.28 -63.62 20.18
CA SER A 21 -5.84 -64.73 20.95
C SER A 21 -4.73 -65.74 21.36
N LYS A 22 -4.41 -65.70 22.65
CA LYS A 22 -4.15 -66.86 23.53
C LYS A 22 -2.79 -67.61 23.43
N GLY A 23 -2.04 -67.55 24.54
CA GLY A 23 -1.36 -68.72 25.10
C GLY A 23 0.05 -68.52 25.66
N GLY A 24 0.20 -68.49 26.99
CA GLY A 24 1.49 -68.76 27.66
C GLY A 24 1.81 -67.94 28.92
N LYS A 25 1.27 -68.35 30.08
CA LYS A 25 1.81 -68.12 31.44
C LYS A 25 2.89 -69.21 31.72
N PRO A 26 3.78 -69.16 32.76
CA PRO A 26 3.54 -68.69 34.15
C PRO A 26 4.66 -67.82 34.78
N ASP A 27 4.30 -66.87 35.65
CA ASP A 27 4.55 -66.82 37.12
C ASP A 27 5.83 -66.01 37.42
N ASP A 28 5.78 -64.92 38.20
CA ASP A 28 5.60 -64.98 39.65
C ASP A 28 4.88 -63.75 40.27
N ALA A 29 3.94 -64.10 41.14
CA ALA A 29 3.75 -63.58 42.49
C ALA A 29 3.55 -62.06 42.74
N LYS A 30 2.29 -61.79 43.15
CA LYS A 30 1.92 -61.10 44.40
C LYS A 30 1.58 -59.61 44.31
N ALA A 31 0.29 -59.33 44.10
CA ALA A 31 -0.48 -58.47 45.01
C ALA A 31 -1.98 -58.72 44.79
N ALA A 32 -2.62 -59.29 45.80
CA ALA A 32 -4.07 -59.41 45.87
C ALA A 32 -4.71 -58.01 45.84
N SER A 33 -5.58 -57.76 44.85
CA SER A 33 -6.48 -56.62 44.86
C SER A 33 -7.53 -56.83 45.95
N LYS A 34 -7.29 -56.22 47.11
CA LYS A 34 -8.33 -55.95 48.11
C LYS A 34 -9.40 -55.09 47.42
N PRO A 35 -10.70 -55.37 47.56
CA PRO A 35 -11.72 -54.41 47.13
C PRO A 35 -11.49 -53.13 47.95
N ALA A 36 -11.10 -52.04 47.29
CA ALA A 36 -11.11 -50.74 47.94
C ALA A 36 -12.55 -50.51 48.40
N ALA A 37 -12.75 -50.31 49.70
CA ALA A 37 -14.04 -50.01 50.29
C ALA A 37 -14.73 -48.89 49.50
N PRO A 38 -16.07 -48.86 49.40
CA PRO A 38 -16.75 -47.76 48.75
C PRO A 38 -16.33 -46.47 49.44
N LEU A 39 -15.64 -45.60 48.70
CA LEU A 39 -15.28 -44.28 49.20
C LEU A 39 -16.60 -43.53 49.42
N LEU A 40 -16.95 -43.30 50.68
CA LEU A 40 -18.13 -42.53 51.06
C LEU A 40 -17.78 -41.05 50.88
N LEU A 41 -18.25 -40.45 49.79
CA LEU A 41 -18.19 -39.00 49.61
C LEU A 41 -19.39 -38.40 50.33
N ALA A 42 -19.14 -37.49 51.26
CA ALA A 42 -20.20 -36.69 51.84
C ALA A 42 -20.57 -35.55 50.86
N PRO A 43 -21.80 -35.02 50.86
CA PRO A 43 -22.20 -33.93 49.98
C PRO A 43 -21.29 -32.70 50.10
N GLU A 44 -20.72 -32.47 51.28
CA GLU A 44 -19.73 -31.43 51.56
C GLU A 44 -18.39 -31.62 50.84
N ASP A 45 -18.06 -32.86 50.44
CA ASP A 45 -16.83 -33.19 49.69
C ASP A 45 -16.99 -32.96 48.18
N LEU A 46 -18.22 -32.70 47.71
CA LEU A 46 -18.54 -32.50 46.30
C LEU A 46 -18.79 -31.02 46.01
N ARG A 47 -17.86 -30.39 45.28
CA ARG A 47 -18.09 -29.06 44.70
C ARG A 47 -18.39 -29.16 43.22
N GLN A 48 -19.63 -28.84 42.84
CA GLN A 48 -20.03 -28.79 41.44
C GLN A 48 -19.36 -27.59 40.76
N VAL A 49 -18.32 -27.85 39.97
CA VAL A 49 -17.65 -26.82 39.17
C VAL A 49 -18.43 -26.67 37.86
N GLY A 50 -19.19 -25.59 37.74
CA GLY A 50 -19.81 -25.21 36.48
C GLY A 50 -18.78 -24.60 35.52
N GLN A 51 -18.97 -24.79 34.20
CA GLN A 51 -18.23 -24.06 33.17
C GLN A 51 -18.72 -22.59 33.11
N SER A 52 -18.66 -21.88 34.24
CA SER A 52 -18.98 -20.46 34.25
C SER A 52 -17.72 -19.66 33.95
N GLY A 53 -17.50 -19.39 32.66
CA GLY A 53 -16.67 -18.27 32.23
C GLY A 53 -15.17 -18.41 32.47
N LEU A 54 -14.57 -19.58 32.21
CA LEU A 54 -13.11 -19.68 32.00
C LEU A 54 -12.74 -19.04 30.66
N ILE A 55 -12.93 -17.73 30.54
CA ILE A 55 -12.41 -16.94 29.42
C ILE A 55 -11.04 -16.43 29.82
N GLY A 56 -10.05 -17.32 29.80
CA GLY A 56 -8.65 -16.96 29.92
C GLY A 56 -8.14 -16.49 28.57
N ALA A 57 -8.28 -15.20 28.26
CA ALA A 57 -7.60 -14.62 27.10
C ALA A 57 -6.15 -14.25 27.50
N PRO A 58 -5.13 -14.58 26.69
CA PRO A 58 -3.79 -14.09 26.93
C PRO A 58 -3.77 -12.56 26.85
N VAL A 59 -3.12 -11.91 27.82
CA VAL A 59 -2.87 -10.47 27.76
C VAL A 59 -1.80 -10.23 26.71
N ILE A 60 -2.21 -9.76 25.53
CA ILE A 60 -1.30 -9.43 24.43
C ILE A 60 -0.99 -7.95 24.51
N THR A 61 0.27 -7.62 24.75
CA THR A 61 0.77 -6.24 24.70
C THR A 61 1.23 -5.91 23.30
N GLY A 62 0.93 -4.70 22.82
CA GLY A 62 1.38 -4.20 21.54
C GLY A 62 1.44 -2.67 21.54
N ALA A 63 2.16 -2.09 20.58
CA ALA A 63 2.22 -0.66 20.39
C ALA A 63 1.16 -0.20 19.38
N ILE A 64 0.51 0.92 19.66
CA ILE A 64 -0.43 1.55 18.73
C ILE A 64 0.39 2.35 17.71
N GLN A 65 0.12 2.12 16.43
CA GLN A 65 0.70 2.89 15.32
C GLN A 65 -0.39 3.71 14.63
N PRO A 66 -0.05 4.90 14.11
CA PRO A 66 -1.01 5.70 13.35
C PRO A 66 -1.40 4.96 12.07
N ALA A 67 -2.70 4.94 11.77
CA ALA A 67 -3.21 4.30 10.56
C ALA A 67 -2.66 4.94 9.27
N ARG A 68 -2.32 6.24 9.33
CA ARG A 68 -1.66 6.98 8.25
C ARG A 68 -0.61 7.90 8.84
N ARG A 69 0.57 7.91 8.24
CA ARG A 69 1.68 8.80 8.57
C ARG A 69 2.11 9.52 7.31
N ALA A 70 2.33 10.82 7.40
CA ALA A 70 2.88 11.63 6.33
C ALA A 70 3.98 12.54 6.91
N ASP A 71 5.16 12.48 6.33
CA ASP A 71 6.27 13.36 6.69
C ASP A 71 6.29 14.51 5.67
N LEU A 72 6.09 15.74 6.13
CA LEU A 72 6.01 16.92 5.27
C LEU A 72 7.39 17.52 5.03
N ARG A 73 7.69 17.84 3.77
CA ARG A 73 8.94 18.50 3.35
C ARG A 73 8.61 19.59 2.35
N ALA A 74 9.43 20.63 2.31
CA ALA A 74 9.32 21.65 1.27
C ALA A 74 9.83 21.08 -0.06
N GLU A 75 9.09 21.29 -1.13
CA GLU A 75 9.50 20.91 -2.49
C GLU A 75 10.58 21.84 -3.04
N VAL A 76 10.59 23.10 -2.58
CA VAL A 76 11.54 24.13 -3.00
C VAL A 76 12.32 24.67 -1.80
N ALA A 77 13.59 24.99 -2.02
CA ALA A 77 14.43 25.65 -1.03
C ALA A 77 14.08 27.15 -0.98
N ALA A 78 13.55 27.61 0.16
CA ALA A 78 13.19 29.00 0.38
C ALA A 78 13.24 29.34 1.88
N VAL A 79 13.31 30.63 2.18
CA VAL A 79 13.26 31.13 3.56
C VAL A 79 11.84 31.01 4.12
N VAL A 80 11.71 30.58 5.37
CA VAL A 80 10.42 30.54 6.07
C VAL A 80 10.07 31.95 6.56
N LEU A 81 8.99 32.53 6.05
CA LEU A 81 8.47 33.82 6.51
C LEU A 81 7.61 33.69 7.75
N GLN A 82 6.78 32.65 7.80
CA GLN A 82 5.84 32.45 8.90
C GLN A 82 5.43 30.99 9.04
N VAL A 83 5.32 30.51 10.28
CA VAL A 83 4.65 29.25 10.62
C VAL A 83 3.22 29.60 11.07
N VAL A 84 2.23 29.03 10.39
CA VAL A 84 0.80 29.36 10.57
C VAL A 84 0.11 28.36 11.50
N LYS A 85 0.66 27.13 11.59
CA LYS A 85 0.12 26.04 12.40
C LYS A 85 1.16 25.57 13.40
N ASP A 86 0.74 25.44 14.66
CA ASP A 86 1.61 25.04 15.75
C ASP A 86 1.63 23.52 15.94
N ASN A 87 2.60 23.05 16.73
CA ASN A 87 2.75 21.64 17.05
C ASN A 87 1.52 21.10 17.79
N GLY A 88 0.95 20.01 17.28
CA GLY A 88 -0.22 19.35 17.87
C GLY A 88 -1.57 19.85 17.34
N GLU A 89 -1.58 20.88 16.48
CA GLU A 89 -2.80 21.33 15.84
C GLU A 89 -3.30 20.34 14.78
N ARG A 90 -4.63 20.23 14.63
CA ARG A 90 -5.22 19.38 13.59
C ARG A 90 -5.16 20.10 12.24
N VAL A 91 -4.63 19.41 11.23
CA VAL A 91 -4.54 19.90 9.85
C VAL A 91 -5.33 19.02 8.89
N ARG A 92 -5.79 19.61 7.79
CA ARG A 92 -6.45 18.95 6.67
C ARG A 92 -5.58 19.08 5.41
N ALA A 93 -5.88 18.26 4.41
CA ALA A 93 -5.23 18.36 3.11
C ALA A 93 -5.53 19.73 2.48
N GLY A 94 -4.48 20.43 2.04
CA GLY A 94 -4.57 21.77 1.46
C GLY A 94 -4.43 22.93 2.46
N ASP A 95 -4.33 22.65 3.77
CA ASP A 95 -4.14 23.69 4.76
C ASP A 95 -2.75 24.34 4.64
N LEU A 96 -2.69 25.66 4.79
CA LEU A 96 -1.43 26.40 4.87
C LEU A 96 -0.80 26.19 6.24
N ILE A 97 0.34 25.50 6.26
CA ILE A 97 1.11 25.23 7.48
C ILE A 97 2.26 26.24 7.62
N ILE A 98 2.97 26.51 6.52
CA ILE A 98 4.15 27.38 6.48
C ILE A 98 4.06 28.28 5.26
N ARG A 99 4.35 29.58 5.44
CA ARG A 99 4.54 30.53 4.36
C ARG A 99 6.02 30.69 4.07
N LEU A 100 6.42 30.32 2.86
CA LEU A 100 7.78 30.52 2.34
C LEU A 100 7.88 31.86 1.61
N ASP A 101 9.09 32.40 1.52
CA ASP A 101 9.38 33.61 0.75
C ASP A 101 9.25 33.34 -0.76
N PRO A 102 8.29 33.98 -1.46
CA PRO A 102 8.07 33.74 -2.87
C PRO A 102 8.91 34.63 -3.79
N THR A 103 9.74 35.54 -3.26
CA THR A 103 10.37 36.62 -4.04
C THR A 103 11.19 36.08 -5.23
N ALA A 104 12.15 35.19 -4.98
CA ALA A 104 12.97 34.60 -6.05
C ALA A 104 12.15 33.82 -7.10
N ILE A 105 11.06 33.16 -6.67
CA ILE A 105 10.18 32.40 -7.57
C ILE A 105 9.35 33.36 -8.44
N ARG A 106 8.86 34.47 -7.86
CA ARG A 106 8.13 35.51 -8.61
C ARG A 106 9.01 36.23 -9.62
N ASP A 107 10.26 36.51 -9.26
CA ASP A 107 11.22 37.14 -10.17
C ASP A 107 11.52 36.19 -11.35
N SER A 108 11.71 34.90 -11.06
CA SER A 108 11.90 33.87 -12.09
C SER A 108 10.67 33.72 -13.00
N LEU A 109 9.46 33.74 -12.42
CA LEU A 109 8.21 33.70 -13.18
C LEU A 109 8.09 34.93 -14.09
N THR A 110 8.33 36.12 -13.56
CA THR A 110 8.26 37.38 -14.32
C THR A 110 9.28 37.37 -15.46
N SER A 111 10.50 36.89 -15.21
CA SER A 111 11.51 36.73 -16.25
C SER A 111 11.08 35.74 -17.35
N ALA A 112 10.42 34.64 -16.98
CA ALA A 112 9.93 33.66 -17.93
C ALA A 112 8.75 34.21 -18.76
N ASP A 113 7.85 34.98 -18.14
CA ASP A 113 6.73 35.64 -18.82
C ASP A 113 7.21 36.70 -19.81
N GLU A 114 8.23 37.48 -19.46
CA GLU A 114 8.83 38.44 -20.40
C GLU A 114 9.58 37.75 -21.54
N ALA A 115 10.27 36.64 -21.27
CA ALA A 115 10.88 35.82 -22.32
C ALA A 115 9.82 35.24 -23.27
N LEU A 116 8.70 34.76 -22.74
CA LEU A 116 7.55 34.30 -23.52
C LEU A 116 6.99 35.43 -24.39
N ARG A 117 6.81 36.63 -23.83
CA ARG A 117 6.30 37.79 -24.57
C ARG A 117 7.24 38.19 -25.71
N ALA A 118 8.55 38.21 -25.45
CA ALA A 118 9.55 38.50 -26.48
C ALA A 118 9.55 37.45 -27.61
N ALA A 119 9.46 36.16 -27.26
CA ALA A 119 9.36 35.07 -28.23
C ALA A 119 8.08 35.20 -29.08
N GLN A 120 6.93 35.47 -28.46
CA GLN A 120 5.65 35.70 -29.17
C GLN A 120 5.76 36.87 -30.15
N GLN A 121 6.35 37.99 -29.73
CA GLN A 121 6.56 39.15 -30.62
C GLN A 121 7.49 38.82 -31.80
N SER A 122 8.54 38.04 -31.57
CA SER A 122 9.44 37.55 -32.63
C SER A 122 8.73 36.64 -33.63
N PHE A 123 7.90 35.73 -33.11
CA PHE A 123 7.07 34.83 -33.91
C PHE A 123 6.06 35.60 -34.76
N GLU A 124 5.28 36.51 -34.16
CA GLU A 124 4.31 37.35 -34.88
C GLU A 124 4.99 38.19 -35.97
N GLN A 125 6.18 38.73 -35.68
CA GLN A 125 6.92 39.50 -36.66
C GLN A 125 7.36 38.62 -37.84
N SER A 126 7.89 37.44 -37.57
CA SER A 126 8.31 36.48 -38.60
C SER A 126 7.12 35.96 -39.41
N GLU A 127 5.97 35.76 -38.77
CA GLU A 127 4.72 35.40 -39.44
C GLU A 127 4.25 36.50 -40.40
N ARG A 128 4.26 37.77 -39.98
CA ARG A 128 3.91 38.90 -40.85
C ARG A 128 4.88 39.03 -42.02
N VAL A 129 6.17 38.79 -41.82
CA VAL A 129 7.17 38.78 -42.90
C VAL A 129 6.86 37.68 -43.90
N LEU A 130 6.60 36.47 -43.42
CA LEU A 130 6.27 35.33 -44.26
C LEU A 130 4.97 35.55 -45.05
N ALA A 131 3.93 36.09 -44.41
CA ALA A 131 2.67 36.43 -45.08
C ALA A 131 2.90 37.42 -46.24
N ARG A 132 3.71 38.47 -46.03
CA ARG A 132 4.08 39.42 -47.10
C ARG A 132 4.86 38.75 -48.22
N GLN A 133 5.83 37.91 -47.89
CA GLN A 133 6.64 37.22 -48.89
C GLN A 133 5.83 36.23 -49.73
N ARG A 134 4.89 35.51 -49.12
CA ARG A 134 3.94 34.65 -49.86
C ARG A 134 3.15 35.44 -50.90
N THR A 135 2.60 36.60 -50.53
CA THR A 135 1.88 37.46 -51.47
C THR A 135 2.79 37.96 -52.60
N LEU A 136 4.03 38.37 -52.29
CA LEU A 136 4.99 38.82 -53.32
C LEU A 136 5.44 37.68 -54.25
N ASN A 137 5.56 36.45 -53.73
CA ASN A 137 5.92 35.29 -54.53
C ASN A 137 4.79 34.93 -55.50
N GLN A 138 3.54 34.99 -55.06
CA GLN A 138 2.36 34.81 -55.93
C GLN A 138 2.31 35.85 -57.05
N GLN A 139 2.83 37.06 -56.80
CA GLN A 139 2.97 38.13 -57.80
C GLN A 139 4.23 37.99 -58.66
N GLY A 140 5.04 36.94 -58.48
CA GLY A 140 6.28 36.70 -59.22
C GLY A 140 7.43 37.64 -58.86
N MET A 141 7.33 38.38 -57.73
CA MET A 141 8.30 39.42 -57.36
C MET A 141 9.45 38.93 -56.47
N ILE A 142 9.41 37.69 -55.97
CA ILE A 142 10.50 37.09 -55.18
C ILE A 142 10.80 35.65 -55.61
N SER A 143 12.04 35.20 -55.39
CA SER A 143 12.47 33.82 -55.66
C SER A 143 11.92 32.83 -54.62
N MET A 144 11.88 31.54 -54.99
CA MET A 144 11.50 30.45 -54.08
C MET A 144 12.40 30.36 -52.86
N GLN A 145 13.72 30.54 -53.04
CA GLN A 145 14.69 30.58 -51.95
C GLN A 145 14.34 31.67 -50.92
N GLY A 146 13.93 32.86 -51.37
CA GLY A 146 13.56 33.94 -50.46
C GLY A 146 12.36 33.58 -49.57
N LEU A 147 11.37 32.89 -50.14
CA LEU A 147 10.20 32.40 -49.41
C LEU A 147 10.58 31.31 -48.40
N GLU A 148 11.40 30.35 -48.81
CA GLU A 148 11.91 29.29 -47.92
C GLU A 148 12.70 29.87 -46.74
N ASP A 149 13.54 30.89 -46.97
CA ASP A 149 14.28 31.57 -45.90
C ASP A 149 13.37 32.27 -44.87
N ALA A 150 12.20 32.75 -45.27
CA ALA A 150 11.21 33.29 -44.33
C ALA A 150 10.43 32.19 -43.59
N GLU A 151 10.20 31.04 -44.23
CA GLU A 151 9.59 29.89 -43.56
C GLU A 151 10.51 29.32 -42.48
N VAL A 152 11.80 29.19 -42.78
CA VAL A 152 12.81 28.79 -41.80
C VAL A 152 12.88 29.79 -40.65
N ARG A 153 12.89 31.10 -40.94
CA ARG A 153 12.91 32.14 -39.89
C ARG A 153 11.68 32.11 -38.99
N ARG A 154 10.47 31.88 -39.54
CA ARG A 154 9.26 31.69 -38.72
C ARG A 154 9.36 30.44 -37.84
N ASN A 155 9.87 29.34 -38.37
CA ASN A 155 9.96 28.08 -37.60
C ASN A 155 11.00 28.13 -36.49
N ALA A 156 12.02 28.98 -36.63
CA ALA A 156 13.08 29.16 -35.64
C ALA A 156 12.77 30.25 -34.58
N ALA A 157 11.69 31.01 -34.77
CA ALA A 157 11.22 32.05 -33.85
C ALA A 157 10.26 31.46 -32.81
#